data_AF-A0A952D682-F1
#
_entry.id   AF-A0A952D682-F1
#
_cell.length_a   1.000
_cell.length_b   1.000
_cell.length_c   1.000
_cell.angle_alpha   90.00
_cell.angle_beta   90.00
_cell.angle_gamma   90.00
#
_symmetry.space_group_name_H-M   'P 1'
#
loop_
_entity.id
_entity.type
_entity.pdbx_description
1 polymer ?
#
loop_
_entity_poly.entity_id
_entity_poly.type
_entity_poly.pdbx_seq_one_letter_code
_entity_poly.pdbx_strand_id
1 'polypeptide(L)'
;MSLVVPVAHDFSCPWCWIAMSQIRRMREEFDIVIEWRGYELYPEPMALNDFTPESPSDGERPRKPTRLELAYAAEDLDFPPFP
;
A
#
# COMPACT_ATOMS: atom_id res chain seq x y z
N MET A 1 4.28 31.59 -8.47
CA MET A 1 5.66 31.07 -8.58
C MET A 1 5.56 29.65 -8.08
N SER A 2 5.75 28.67 -8.94
CA SER A 2 5.45 27.28 -8.60
C SER A 2 6.43 26.73 -7.58
N LEU A 3 5.92 25.96 -6.61
CA LEU A 3 6.75 25.31 -5.61
C LEU A 3 7.41 24.07 -6.22
N VAL A 4 8.74 24.01 -6.19
CA VAL A 4 9.49 22.84 -6.64
C VAL A 4 9.59 21.84 -5.48
N VAL A 5 9.08 20.62 -5.69
CA VAL A 5 9.07 19.54 -4.69
C VAL A 5 10.01 18.43 -5.17
N PRO A 6 11.16 18.22 -4.51
CA PRO A 6 12.02 17.08 -4.81
C PRO A 6 11.42 15.79 -4.27
N VAL A 7 11.31 14.78 -5.14
CA VAL A 7 10.75 13.47 -4.81
C VAL A 7 11.79 12.39 -5.04
N ALA A 8 12.25 11.77 -3.96
CA ALA A 8 13.04 10.54 -4.00
C ALA A 8 12.15 9.36 -4.44
N HIS A 9 12.58 8.58 -5.41
CA HIS A 9 11.85 7.40 -5.86
C HIS A 9 12.76 6.28 -6.35
N ASP A 10 12.24 5.05 -6.28
CA ASP A 10 12.79 3.85 -6.91
C ASP A 10 11.69 3.21 -7.76
N PHE A 11 12.03 2.65 -8.93
CA PHE A 11 11.08 1.89 -9.75
C PHE A 11 10.65 0.58 -9.09
N SER A 12 11.51 -0.01 -8.24
CA SER A 12 11.26 -1.26 -7.52
C SER A 12 10.39 -1.07 -6.27
N CYS A 13 10.21 0.17 -5.80
CA CYS A 13 9.43 0.47 -4.61
C CYS A 13 7.91 0.44 -4.88
N PRO A 14 7.14 -0.51 -4.32
CA PRO A 14 5.70 -0.57 -4.53
C PRO A 14 4.98 0.67 -3.95
N TRP A 15 5.51 1.26 -2.88
CA TRP A 15 4.95 2.47 -2.27
C TRP A 15 5.18 3.72 -3.13
N CYS A 16 6.27 3.81 -3.89
CA CYS A 16 6.50 4.91 -4.82
C CYS A 16 5.45 4.92 -5.95
N TRP A 17 4.99 3.76 -6.40
CA TRP A 17 3.88 3.65 -7.36
C TRP A 17 2.55 4.14 -6.79
N ILE A 18 2.27 3.87 -5.51
CA ILE A 18 1.10 4.42 -4.82
C ILE A 18 1.23 5.95 -4.71
N ALA A 19 2.41 6.45 -4.34
CA ALA A 19 2.68 7.88 -4.22
C ALA A 19 2.50 8.62 -5.56
N MET A 20 2.83 8.00 -6.70
CA MET A 20 2.60 8.57 -8.04
C MET A 20 1.13 9.02 -8.23
N SER A 21 0.17 8.22 -7.74
CA SER A 21 -1.25 8.57 -7.83
C SER A 21 -1.65 9.74 -6.92
N GLN A 22 -0.93 9.96 -5.81
CA GLN A 22 -1.11 11.10 -4.90
C GLN A 22 -0.48 12.36 -5.50
N ILE A 23 0.72 12.23 -6.08
CA ILE A 23 1.43 13.31 -6.77
C ILE A 23 0.61 13.85 -7.93
N ARG A 24 -0.07 12.98 -8.69
CA ARG A 24 -1.00 13.42 -9.75
C ARG A 24 -2.09 14.34 -9.20
N ARG A 25 -2.75 13.95 -8.11
CA ARG A 25 -3.78 14.76 -7.45
C ARG A 25 -3.23 16.08 -6.90
N MET A 26 -2.05 16.04 -6.28
CA MET A 26 -1.38 17.26 -5.80
C MET A 26 -1.08 18.26 -6.94
N ARG A 27 -0.68 17.78 -8.13
CA ARG A 27 -0.45 18.65 -9.29
C ARG A 27 -1.73 19.25 -9.86
N GLU A 28 -2.88 18.62 -9.63
CA GLU A 28 -4.19 19.13 -10.03
C GLU A 28 -4.69 20.21 -9.05
N GLU A 29 -4.34 20.10 -7.76
CA GLU A 29 -4.82 20.99 -6.69
C GLU A 29 -3.88 22.17 -6.40
N PHE A 30 -2.57 21.99 -6.57
CA PHE A 30 -1.55 22.96 -6.17
C PHE A 30 -0.62 23.32 -7.34
N ASP A 31 -0.12 24.57 -7.36
CA ASP A 31 0.89 25.03 -8.32
C ASP A 31 2.30 24.51 -7.94
N ILE A 32 2.51 23.21 -8.17
CA ILE A 32 3.77 22.52 -7.85
C ILE A 32 4.43 21.92 -9.09
N VAL A 33 5.76 21.87 -9.05
CA VAL A 33 6.60 21.16 -10.03
C VAL A 33 7.34 20.06 -9.30
N ILE A 34 7.30 18.84 -9.82
CA ILE A 34 8.00 17.70 -9.23
C ILE A 34 9.40 17.58 -9.83
N GLU A 35 10.41 17.60 -8.97
CA GLU A 35 11.79 17.28 -9.32
C GLU A 35 12.07 15.84 -8.92
N TRP A 36 12.09 14.92 -9.90
CA TRP A 36 12.32 13.50 -9.64
C TRP A 36 13.79 13.23 -9.34
N ARG A 37 14.04 12.49 -8.27
CA ARG A 37 15.37 12.04 -7.84
C ARG A 37 15.36 10.54 -7.68
N GLY A 38 16.17 9.83 -8.46
CA GLY A 38 16.33 8.38 -8.33
C GLY A 38 17.11 8.03 -7.06
N TYR A 39 16.57 7.09 -6.29
CA TYR A 39 17.20 6.50 -5.10
C TYR A 39 17.04 4.99 -5.19
N GLU A 40 18.14 4.26 -5.19
CA GLU A 40 18.12 2.80 -5.19
C GLU A 40 17.84 2.29 -3.77
N LEU A 41 16.78 1.49 -3.61
CA LEU A 41 16.45 0.79 -2.37
C LEU A 41 17.46 -0.32 -2.08
N TYR A 42 17.97 -0.96 -3.14
CA TYR A 42 18.91 -2.06 -3.07
C TYR A 42 20.11 -1.78 -4.00
N PRO A 43 20.95 -0.79 -3.66
CA PRO A 43 22.16 -0.49 -4.44
C PRO A 43 23.16 -1.64 -4.32
N GLU A 44 23.93 -1.94 -5.37
CA GLU A 44 25.00 -2.94 -5.26
C GLU A 44 26.05 -2.50 -4.20
N PRO A 45 26.57 -3.43 -3.36
CA PRO A 45 26.37 -4.88 -3.33
C PRO A 45 25.29 -5.34 -2.33
N MET A 46 24.33 -4.48 -1.97
CA MET A 46 23.30 -4.79 -0.97
C MET A 46 22.42 -5.95 -1.42
N ALA A 47 22.28 -6.96 -0.56
CA ALA A 47 21.35 -8.05 -0.79
C ALA A 47 19.90 -7.57 -0.64
N LEU A 48 18.99 -8.14 -1.45
CA LEU A 48 17.56 -7.98 -1.26
C LEU A 48 17.18 -8.47 0.14
N ASN A 49 16.45 -7.64 0.89
CA ASN A 49 15.93 -8.02 2.19
C ASN A 49 14.69 -8.89 1.97
N ASP A 50 14.78 -10.17 2.29
CA ASP A 50 13.69 -11.14 2.22
C ASP A 50 12.85 -11.19 3.51
N PHE A 51 13.01 -10.19 4.38
CA PHE A 51 12.28 -10.07 5.63
C PHE A 51 10.79 -10.25 5.41
N THR A 52 10.33 -11.45 5.75
CA THR A 52 8.93 -11.79 5.88
C THR A 52 8.67 -11.70 7.38
N PRO A 53 7.96 -10.67 7.87
CA PRO A 53 7.62 -10.62 9.29
C PRO A 53 6.93 -11.93 9.67
N GLU A 54 7.31 -12.48 10.82
CA GLU A 54 6.65 -13.68 11.32
C GLU A 54 5.15 -13.40 11.41
N SER A 55 4.40 -14.30 10.80
CA SER A 55 2.96 -14.33 10.92
C SER A 55 2.63 -14.48 12.41
N PRO A 56 1.82 -13.58 13.01
CA PRO A 56 1.35 -13.78 14.38
C PRO A 56 0.75 -15.16 14.51
N SER A 57 1.02 -15.86 15.62
CA SER A 57 0.45 -17.18 15.88
C SER A 57 -1.08 -17.12 15.76
N ASP A 58 -1.69 -18.19 15.26
CA ASP A 58 -3.12 -18.20 14.89
C ASP A 58 -4.08 -17.81 16.04
N GLY A 59 -3.62 -17.91 17.29
CA GLY A 59 -4.41 -17.54 18.48
C GLY A 59 -4.52 -16.04 18.77
N GLU A 60 -3.66 -15.19 18.19
CA GLU A 60 -3.64 -13.74 18.47
C GLU A 60 -4.40 -12.93 17.41
N ARG A 61 -4.79 -13.55 16.29
CA ARG A 61 -5.48 -12.83 15.21
C ARG A 61 -6.97 -12.69 15.51
N PRO A 62 -7.52 -11.48 15.43
CA PRO A 62 -8.97 -11.32 15.46
C PRO A 62 -9.60 -12.11 14.30
N ARG A 63 -10.71 -12.80 14.59
CA ARG A 63 -11.47 -13.53 13.57
C ARG A 63 -11.86 -12.58 12.44
N LYS A 64 -11.39 -12.87 11.23
CA LYS A 64 -11.83 -12.16 10.01
C LYS A 64 -13.07 -12.86 9.47
N PRO A 65 -14.10 -12.11 9.05
CA PRO A 65 -15.26 -12.73 8.43
C PRO A 65 -14.85 -13.45 7.15
N THR A 66 -15.44 -14.63 6.93
CA THR A 66 -15.25 -15.39 5.70
C THR A 66 -15.89 -14.65 4.52
N ARG A 67 -15.51 -15.00 3.29
CA ARG A 67 -16.15 -14.45 2.09
C ARG A 67 -17.66 -14.69 2.08
N LEU A 68 -18.12 -15.82 2.63
CA LEU A 68 -19.53 -16.14 2.70
C LEU A 68 -20.25 -15.26 3.73
N GLU A 69 -19.63 -15.05 4.90
CA GLU A 69 -20.18 -14.13 5.92
C GLU A 69 -20.31 -12.70 5.40
N LEU A 70 -19.32 -12.22 4.65
CA LEU A 70 -19.38 -10.91 4.00
C LEU A 70 -20.49 -10.83 2.94
N ALA A 71 -20.72 -11.91 2.17
CA ALA A 71 -21.77 -11.94 1.16
C ALA A 71 -23.17 -11.87 1.77
N TYR A 72 -23.41 -12.60 2.86
CA TYR A 72 -24.70 -12.53 3.59
C TYR A 72 -24.95 -11.15 4.18
N ALA A 73 -23.93 -10.54 4.80
CA ALA A 73 -24.05 -9.19 5.33
C ALA A 73 -24.31 -8.13 4.24
N ALA A 74 -23.76 -8.31 3.03
CA ALA A 74 -24.02 -7.41 1.91
C ALA A 74 -25.46 -7.47 1.38
N GLU A 75 -26.12 -8.62 1.56
CA GLU A 75 -27.52 -8.86 1.17
C GLU A 75 -28.51 -8.65 2.33
N ASP A 76 -28.04 -8.17 3.49
CA ASP A 76 -28.83 -8.01 4.72
C ASP A 76 -29.50 -9.32 5.18
N LEU A 77 -28.77 -10.42 5.04
CA LEU A 77 -29.21 -11.78 5.42
C LEU A 77 -28.44 -12.30 6.63
N ASP A 78 -29.15 -13.05 7.49
CA ASP A 78 -28.52 -13.75 8.62
C ASP A 78 -27.67 -14.94 8.14
N PHE A 79 -26.45 -15.03 8.67
CA PHE A 79 -25.57 -16.17 8.37
C PHE A 79 -26.13 -17.45 9.01
N PRO A 80 -26.34 -18.53 8.24
CA PRO A 80 -26.96 -19.74 8.77
C PRO A 80 -26.06 -20.41 9.83
N PRO A 81 -26.64 -21.07 10.85
CA PRO A 81 -25.86 -21.86 11.78
C PRO A 81 -25.15 -23.00 11.04
N PHE A 82 -23.89 -23.27 11.39
CA PHE A 82 -23.19 -24.47 10.91
C PHE A 82 -23.93 -25.73 11.40
N PRO A 83 -24.01 -26.81 10.59
CA PRO A 83 -24.47 -28.11 11.08
C PRO A 83 -23.54 -28.70 12.15
#